data_AF-A0A5D2SGG1-F1
#
_entry.id   AF-A0A5D2SGG1-F1
#
_cell.length_a   1.000
_cell.length_b   1.000
_cell.length_c   1.000
_cell.angle_alpha   90.00
_cell.angle_beta   90.00
_cell.angle_gamma   90.00
#
_symmetry.space_group_name_H-M   'P 1'
#
loop_
_entity.id
_entity.type
_entity.pdbx_description
1 polymer ?
#
loop_
_entity_poly.entity_id
_entity_poly.type
_entity_poly.pdbx_seq_one_letter_code
_entity_poly.pdbx_strand_id
1 'polypeptide(L)'
;MKSFFSLVYLLLVLAFFSHITWAVKGNSLCKQTGMGEIRPHSVTITEFGAVGDGVTLNTKAFQNAIFYLNSFADKGGAKLFVPAGRWLTGSFDLISHLTLWLDKDAIILGSMNSDDWPVVDPLPSYGRGRELPGGRHRSLIYGRNLTDVIITGDNGTIDGQGSVWWNWFRSKTLNYTRPHLVELMNSTGVVISNLTFLNSPFWTIHPVYCSHVIVQDVTILAPLDSPNTDGIDPDSSDDVCIEDCYISTGDDLISIKSGWDEYGISFARPSRNIIIRRLTGHNQNGSGIAIGSEMSGGVSEVYAENIYFFNSSTGIILKTARGRGGYVRNIYISNVTLVGVDTAIFFNSNFSQHPDEFYDPNSLPVIERITFKDVIGDNIKVAGLLKGIEGDSFRHICLLNITLDVTTKSPWNCSNIQGYSSLVSPEICEPLKESIYPKHYSDCYLLPNHLRSSGNQNKGSWLFSS
;
A
#
# COMPACT_ATOMS: atom_id res chain seq x y z
N MET A 1 39.48 -31.30 -68.78
CA MET A 1 39.79 -32.74 -68.74
C MET A 1 38.90 -33.38 -67.70
N LYS A 2 38.00 -34.28 -68.14
CA LYS A 2 37.42 -35.48 -67.48
C LYS A 2 37.07 -35.37 -65.97
N SER A 3 35.97 -35.85 -65.43
CA SER A 3 34.80 -36.60 -65.89
C SER A 3 33.91 -36.80 -64.66
N PHE A 4 32.61 -36.70 -64.86
CA PHE A 4 31.47 -37.31 -64.16
C PHE A 4 31.76 -38.63 -63.40
N PHE A 5 31.15 -38.84 -62.21
CA PHE A 5 30.11 -39.86 -61.96
C PHE A 5 29.37 -39.63 -60.61
N SER A 6 28.07 -39.88 -60.65
CA SER A 6 27.05 -39.71 -59.60
C SER A 6 26.85 -41.02 -58.81
N LEU A 7 26.56 -40.96 -57.51
CA LEU A 7 25.70 -41.96 -56.85
C LEU A 7 25.04 -41.42 -55.57
N VAL A 8 23.75 -41.66 -55.48
CA VAL A 8 22.74 -41.26 -54.48
C VAL A 8 22.69 -42.27 -53.32
N TYR A 9 22.45 -41.80 -52.09
CA TYR A 9 21.49 -42.28 -51.05
C TYR A 9 21.92 -41.74 -49.67
N LEU A 10 21.22 -40.75 -49.11
CA LEU A 10 20.11 -40.87 -48.14
C LEU A 10 20.60 -41.10 -46.69
N LEU A 11 20.47 -40.07 -45.83
CA LEU A 11 19.79 -40.13 -44.52
C LEU A 11 20.07 -38.87 -43.65
N LEU A 12 18.98 -38.15 -43.37
CA LEU A 12 18.60 -37.58 -42.05
C LEU A 12 19.63 -36.74 -41.27
N VAL A 13 19.35 -35.44 -41.10
CA VAL A 13 18.93 -34.83 -39.82
C VAL A 13 18.83 -33.29 -39.96
N LEU A 14 17.58 -32.82 -39.87
CA LEU A 14 17.09 -31.56 -39.30
C LEU A 14 17.77 -30.23 -39.70
N ALA A 15 17.07 -29.52 -40.58
CA ALA A 15 17.18 -28.08 -40.74
C ALA A 15 16.86 -27.37 -39.41
N PHE A 16 17.83 -26.60 -38.91
CA PHE A 16 17.62 -25.56 -37.91
C PHE A 16 16.78 -24.44 -38.53
N PHE A 17 15.46 -24.60 -38.54
CA PHE A 17 14.56 -23.46 -38.52
C PHE A 17 14.52 -22.94 -37.09
N SER A 18 15.32 -21.91 -36.81
CA SER A 18 15.18 -21.10 -35.62
C SER A 18 13.82 -20.40 -35.69
N HIS A 19 12.78 -21.05 -35.18
CA HIS A 19 11.60 -20.36 -34.72
C HIS A 19 12.04 -19.44 -33.58
N ILE A 20 12.30 -18.18 -33.88
CA ILE A 20 12.26 -17.12 -32.89
C ILE A 20 10.78 -17.00 -32.50
N THR A 21 10.35 -17.85 -31.58
CA THR A 21 9.16 -17.57 -30.80
C THR A 21 9.50 -16.33 -29.99
N TRP A 22 8.99 -15.18 -30.43
CA TRP A 22 8.74 -14.08 -29.51
C TRP A 22 7.78 -14.62 -28.45
N ALA A 23 8.35 -15.19 -27.39
CA ALA A 23 7.62 -15.41 -26.16
C ALA A 23 7.25 -14.01 -25.69
N VAL A 24 6.01 -13.61 -25.95
CA VAL A 24 5.37 -12.52 -25.23
C VAL A 24 5.37 -12.97 -23.78
N LYS A 25 6.42 -12.57 -23.06
CA LYS A 25 6.58 -12.81 -21.63
C LYS A 25 5.40 -12.11 -20.99
N GLY A 26 4.39 -12.89 -20.60
CA GLY A 26 3.28 -12.38 -19.81
C GLY A 26 3.87 -11.62 -18.63
N ASN A 27 3.60 -10.32 -18.58
CA ASN A 27 4.07 -9.46 -17.52
C ASN A 27 3.12 -9.69 -16.35
N SER A 28 3.45 -10.63 -15.47
CA SER A 28 2.84 -10.66 -14.14
C SER A 28 3.35 -9.42 -13.41
N LEU A 29 2.52 -8.38 -13.31
CA LEU A 29 2.74 -7.32 -12.31
C LEU A 29 2.85 -8.00 -10.92
N CYS A 30 3.68 -7.46 -10.04
CA CYS A 30 4.21 -8.13 -8.83
C CYS A 30 5.23 -9.27 -9.10
N LYS A 31 6.17 -9.10 -10.06
CA LYS A 31 7.33 -10.00 -10.10
C LYS A 31 8.25 -9.69 -8.93
N GLN A 32 8.64 -10.73 -8.20
CA GLN A 32 9.67 -10.72 -7.16
C GLN A 32 11.06 -10.40 -7.74
N THR A 33 11.26 -9.22 -8.33
CA THR A 33 12.58 -8.71 -8.62
C THR A 33 13.14 -8.13 -7.32
N GLY A 34 14.18 -8.75 -6.76
CA GLY A 34 14.89 -8.21 -5.59
C GLY A 34 14.87 -9.07 -4.32
N MET A 35 13.82 -9.86 -4.06
CA MET A 35 13.71 -10.63 -2.80
C MET A 35 14.84 -11.66 -2.56
N GLY A 36 15.54 -12.08 -3.62
CA GLY A 36 16.67 -13.01 -3.55
C GLY A 36 18.03 -12.38 -3.87
N GLU A 37 18.14 -11.04 -3.88
CA GLU A 37 19.41 -10.39 -4.17
C GLU A 37 20.43 -10.60 -3.05
N ILE A 38 21.46 -11.38 -3.35
CA ILE A 38 22.60 -11.60 -2.46
C ILE A 38 23.56 -10.44 -2.63
N ARG A 39 23.65 -9.59 -1.60
CA ARG A 39 24.67 -8.54 -1.54
C ARG A 39 26.06 -9.15 -1.31
N PRO A 40 27.09 -8.77 -2.08
CA PRO A 40 28.43 -9.35 -1.99
C PRO A 40 29.15 -9.01 -0.68
N HIS A 41 28.74 -7.94 -0.02
CA HIS A 41 29.31 -7.52 1.26
C HIS A 41 28.26 -7.53 2.37
N SER A 42 28.64 -7.92 3.58
CA SER A 42 27.75 -7.99 4.74
C SER A 42 28.52 -7.69 6.01
N VAL A 43 27.90 -6.93 6.91
CA VAL A 43 28.41 -6.64 8.26
C VAL A 43 27.28 -6.78 9.27
N THR A 44 27.59 -7.10 10.53
CA THR A 44 26.62 -7.04 11.63
C THR A 44 26.68 -5.69 12.35
N ILE A 45 25.54 -5.21 12.82
CA ILE A 45 25.45 -3.93 13.56
C ILE A 45 26.35 -3.88 14.80
N THR A 46 26.66 -5.03 15.41
CA THR A 46 27.57 -5.16 16.56
C THR A 46 29.02 -4.82 16.24
N GLU A 47 29.46 -4.94 14.98
CA GLU A 47 30.80 -4.50 14.54
C GLU A 47 30.99 -2.98 14.68
N PHE A 48 29.88 -2.23 14.78
CA PHE A 48 29.87 -0.77 14.92
C PHE A 48 29.58 -0.32 16.36
N GLY A 49 29.72 -1.24 17.33
CA GLY A 49 29.57 -0.96 18.76
C GLY A 49 28.12 -0.91 19.25
N ALA A 50 27.16 -1.41 18.45
CA ALA A 50 25.78 -1.52 18.92
C ALA A 50 25.64 -2.57 20.02
N VAL A 51 24.75 -2.29 20.98
CA VAL A 51 24.41 -3.18 22.09
C VAL A 51 22.92 -3.48 22.06
N GLY A 52 22.58 -4.76 21.96
CA GLY A 52 21.21 -5.27 21.81
C GLY A 52 20.46 -5.46 23.13
N ASP A 53 20.66 -4.58 24.11
CA ASP A 53 20.09 -4.67 25.47
C ASP A 53 18.72 -3.99 25.63
N GLY A 54 18.26 -3.27 24.61
CA GLY A 54 17.02 -2.50 24.60
C GLY A 54 17.08 -1.17 25.37
N VAL A 55 18.27 -0.74 25.79
CA VAL A 55 18.49 0.47 26.59
C VAL A 55 19.55 1.38 25.96
N THR A 56 20.61 0.79 25.40
CA THR A 56 21.69 1.51 24.73
C THR A 56 21.17 2.15 23.45
N LEU A 57 21.34 3.47 23.29
CA LEU A 57 20.95 4.19 22.08
C LEU A 57 21.96 3.91 20.95
N ASN A 58 21.54 3.13 19.97
CA ASN A 58 22.36 2.60 18.88
C ASN A 58 22.37 3.48 17.62
N THR A 59 21.77 4.68 17.65
CA THR A 59 21.63 5.56 16.47
C THR A 59 22.97 5.79 15.75
N LYS A 60 24.04 6.06 16.51
CA LYS A 60 25.38 6.24 15.94
C LYS A 60 25.95 4.97 15.34
N ALA A 61 25.66 3.80 15.91
CA ALA A 61 26.12 2.53 15.36
C ALA A 61 25.44 2.24 14.02
N PHE A 62 24.12 2.49 13.90
CA PHE A 62 23.39 2.40 12.63
C PHE A 62 23.95 3.37 11.59
N GLN A 63 24.13 4.64 11.95
CA GLN A 63 24.69 5.66 11.07
C GLN A 63 26.11 5.30 10.59
N ASN A 64 26.98 4.83 11.48
CA ASN A 64 28.34 4.41 11.13
C ASN A 64 28.36 3.18 10.23
N ALA A 65 27.50 2.19 10.52
CA ALA A 65 27.37 0.99 9.70
C ALA A 65 26.93 1.35 8.28
N ILE A 66 25.89 2.17 8.15
CA ILE A 66 25.37 2.58 6.84
C ILE A 66 26.38 3.44 6.08
N PHE A 67 27.06 4.36 6.75
CA PHE A 67 28.13 5.15 6.15
C PHE A 67 29.24 4.26 5.59
N TYR A 68 29.67 3.24 6.34
CA TYR A 68 30.65 2.27 5.88
C TYR A 68 30.14 1.48 4.66
N LEU A 69 28.91 0.96 4.74
CA LEU A 69 28.31 0.14 3.68
C LEU A 69 28.11 0.91 2.36
N ASN A 70 27.99 2.24 2.41
CA ASN A 70 27.92 3.09 1.22
C ASN A 70 29.15 2.97 0.31
N SER A 71 30.30 2.55 0.85
CA SER A 71 31.52 2.29 0.08
C SER A 71 31.44 1.05 -0.85
N PHE A 72 30.31 0.34 -0.82
CA PHE A 72 30.02 -0.85 -1.63
C PHE A 72 28.83 -0.66 -2.57
N ALA A 73 28.22 0.53 -2.61
CA ALA A 73 27.06 0.80 -3.46
C ALA A 73 27.36 0.53 -4.96
N ASP A 74 28.56 0.89 -5.43
CA ASP A 74 29.03 0.66 -6.80
C ASP A 74 29.60 -0.76 -7.04
N LYS A 75 29.61 -1.61 -6.01
CA LYS A 75 30.16 -2.98 -6.03
C LYS A 75 29.08 -4.05 -5.90
N GLY A 76 27.83 -3.71 -6.22
CA GLY A 76 26.68 -4.61 -6.07
C GLY A 76 25.97 -4.51 -4.70
N GLY A 77 26.27 -3.48 -3.93
CA GLY A 77 25.58 -3.20 -2.67
C GLY A 77 26.11 -3.98 -1.47
N ALA A 78 25.45 -3.79 -0.34
CA ALA A 78 25.82 -4.45 0.91
C ALA A 78 24.62 -4.75 1.81
N LYS A 79 24.81 -5.71 2.71
CA LYS A 79 23.84 -6.11 3.72
C LYS A 79 24.25 -5.58 5.10
N LEU A 80 23.33 -4.89 5.78
CA LEU A 80 23.41 -4.66 7.22
C LEU A 80 22.60 -5.74 7.93
N PHE A 81 23.27 -6.59 8.68
CA PHE A 81 22.65 -7.66 9.47
C PHE A 81 22.41 -7.18 10.91
N VAL A 82 21.17 -7.33 11.39
CA VAL A 82 20.76 -7.03 12.76
C VAL A 82 20.41 -8.36 13.44
N PRO A 83 21.26 -8.88 14.34
CA PRO A 83 21.05 -10.16 14.99
C PRO A 83 19.95 -10.10 16.05
N ALA A 84 19.56 -11.26 16.58
CA ALA A 84 18.70 -11.38 17.76
C ALA A 84 19.14 -10.42 18.88
N GLY A 85 18.19 -9.69 19.46
CA GLY A 85 18.48 -8.64 20.44
C GLY A 85 17.51 -7.46 20.33
N ARG A 86 17.63 -6.51 21.25
CA ARG A 86 16.77 -5.32 21.33
C ARG A 86 17.60 -4.07 21.04
N TRP A 87 17.34 -3.40 19.92
CA TRP A 87 18.20 -2.35 19.38
C TRP A 87 17.48 -1.00 19.44
N LEU A 88 17.59 -0.31 20.58
CA LEU A 88 17.04 1.04 20.75
C LEU A 88 17.76 2.02 19.82
N THR A 89 17.03 2.79 19.03
CA THR A 89 17.59 3.78 18.11
C THR A 89 16.64 4.95 17.88
N GLY A 90 17.23 6.11 17.59
CA GLY A 90 16.54 7.22 16.92
C GLY A 90 16.46 6.99 15.41
N SER A 91 16.06 8.03 14.70
CA SER A 91 15.97 8.03 13.24
C SER A 91 17.34 7.79 12.57
N PHE A 92 17.37 6.95 11.53
CA PHE A 92 18.54 6.74 10.69
C PHE A 92 18.16 6.62 9.20
N ASP A 93 19.07 7.07 8.35
CA ASP A 93 18.91 7.11 6.89
C ASP A 93 19.46 5.84 6.24
N LEU A 94 18.71 5.26 5.30
CA LEU A 94 19.18 4.20 4.41
C LEU A 94 19.92 4.77 3.19
N ILE A 95 20.59 3.89 2.44
CA ILE A 95 21.31 4.18 1.21
C ILE A 95 20.83 3.25 0.07
N SER A 96 21.16 3.60 -1.17
CA SER A 96 20.91 2.73 -2.34
C SER A 96 21.72 1.43 -2.25
N HIS A 97 21.23 0.37 -2.88
CA HIS A 97 21.85 -0.96 -2.91
C HIS A 97 22.09 -1.56 -1.51
N LEU A 98 21.21 -1.25 -0.56
CA LEU A 98 21.26 -1.76 0.80
C LEU A 98 20.24 -2.89 0.99
N THR A 99 20.66 -3.94 1.67
CA THR A 99 19.75 -4.88 2.34
C THR A 99 19.84 -4.69 3.85
N LEU A 100 18.80 -4.18 4.49
CA LEU A 100 18.64 -4.23 5.94
C LEU A 100 17.98 -5.55 6.30
N TRP A 101 18.73 -6.45 6.95
CA TRP A 101 18.27 -7.79 7.33
C TRP A 101 18.10 -7.89 8.84
N LEU A 102 16.88 -8.17 9.31
CA LEU A 102 16.60 -8.42 10.73
C LEU A 102 16.45 -9.93 10.96
N ASP A 103 17.33 -10.48 11.77
CA ASP A 103 17.27 -11.89 12.14
C ASP A 103 16.02 -12.21 12.98
N LYS A 104 15.73 -13.49 13.13
CA LYS A 104 14.74 -13.96 14.10
C LYS A 104 15.07 -13.39 15.49
N ASP A 105 14.04 -12.96 16.20
CA ASP A 105 14.13 -12.35 17.54
C ASP A 105 14.94 -11.03 17.60
N ALA A 106 15.30 -10.43 16.45
CA ALA A 106 15.80 -9.07 16.39
C ALA A 106 14.64 -8.06 16.51
N ILE A 107 14.79 -7.06 17.39
CA ILE A 107 13.79 -6.02 17.62
C ILE A 107 14.47 -4.66 17.51
N ILE A 108 14.22 -3.91 16.44
CA ILE A 108 14.55 -2.48 16.38
C ILE A 108 13.50 -1.73 17.20
N LEU A 109 13.94 -0.91 18.15
CA LEU A 109 13.08 -0.16 19.06
C LEU A 109 13.23 1.34 18.76
N GLY A 110 12.12 2.01 18.44
CA GLY A 110 12.08 3.45 18.28
C GLY A 110 12.23 4.16 19.62
N SER A 111 13.13 5.15 19.69
CA SER A 111 13.31 5.96 20.89
C SER A 111 12.01 6.68 21.28
N MET A 112 11.70 6.67 22.58
CA MET A 112 10.56 7.42 23.13
C MET A 112 10.89 8.90 23.38
N ASN A 113 12.13 9.34 23.14
CA ASN A 113 12.54 10.74 23.21
C ASN A 113 12.38 11.39 21.82
N SER A 114 11.58 12.45 21.72
CA SER A 114 11.33 13.16 20.46
C SER A 114 12.59 13.78 19.83
N ASP A 115 13.60 14.10 20.64
CA ASP A 115 14.85 14.70 20.15
C ASP A 115 15.68 13.73 19.30
N ASP A 116 15.44 12.43 19.43
CA ASP A 116 16.07 11.39 18.61
C ASP A 116 15.44 11.26 17.21
N TRP A 117 14.42 12.08 16.91
CA TRP A 117 13.68 12.10 15.65
C TRP A 117 13.77 13.52 15.06
N PRO A 118 14.78 13.81 14.22
CA PRO A 118 15.01 15.15 13.71
C PRO A 118 13.78 15.73 13.01
N VAL A 119 13.52 17.02 13.18
CA VAL A 119 12.44 17.71 12.46
C VAL A 119 12.91 18.04 11.05
N VAL A 120 12.09 17.68 10.06
CA VAL A 120 12.31 17.94 8.63
C VAL A 120 11.13 18.71 8.04
N ASP A 121 11.35 19.24 6.85
CA ASP A 121 10.31 19.92 6.08
C ASP A 121 9.11 18.98 5.80
N PRO A 122 7.90 19.56 5.69
CA PRO A 122 6.74 18.79 5.26
C PRO A 122 6.91 18.24 3.84
N LEU A 123 6.04 17.31 3.47
CA LEU A 123 6.00 16.82 2.10
C LEU A 123 5.58 17.97 1.17
N PRO A 124 6.27 18.18 0.03
CA PRO A 124 5.93 19.25 -0.89
C PRO A 124 4.50 19.12 -1.43
N SER A 125 3.96 17.91 -1.56
CA SER A 125 2.57 17.67 -1.97
C SER A 125 1.53 17.89 -0.86
N TYR A 126 1.93 18.30 0.35
CA TYR A 126 1.04 18.55 1.49
C TYR A 126 1.10 20.00 2.02
N GLY A 127 2.14 20.75 1.69
CA GLY A 127 2.34 22.14 2.12
C GLY A 127 2.74 22.34 3.59
N ARG A 128 2.29 21.44 4.48
CA ARG A 128 2.55 21.46 5.92
C ARG A 128 2.56 20.06 6.53
N GLY A 129 2.93 19.96 7.79
CA GLY A 129 2.73 18.76 8.58
C GLY A 129 1.26 18.33 8.57
N ARG A 130 1.04 17.02 8.47
CA ARG A 130 -0.30 16.41 8.33
C ARG A 130 -1.20 16.68 9.54
N GLU A 131 -0.62 16.73 10.73
CA GLU A 131 -1.36 16.93 11.99
C GLU A 131 -1.30 18.38 12.45
N LEU A 132 -0.15 19.03 12.27
CA LEU A 132 0.16 20.34 12.79
C LEU A 132 0.83 21.22 11.73
N PRO A 133 0.62 22.55 11.75
CA PRO A 133 1.37 23.46 10.89
C PRO A 133 2.88 23.33 11.11
N GLY A 134 3.68 23.60 10.08
CA GLY A 134 5.14 23.53 10.15
C GLY A 134 5.72 22.18 9.72
N GLY A 135 6.85 21.81 10.32
CA GLY A 135 7.59 20.60 9.99
C GLY A 135 6.99 19.31 10.56
N ARG A 136 7.71 18.21 10.35
CA ARG A 136 7.37 16.86 10.82
C ARG A 136 8.61 16.18 11.38
N HIS A 137 8.44 15.27 12.33
CA HIS A 137 9.53 14.39 12.72
C HIS A 137 9.87 13.42 11.58
N ARG A 138 11.17 13.22 11.34
CA ARG A 138 11.68 12.21 10.41
C ARG A 138 11.35 10.81 10.93
N SER A 139 11.00 9.90 10.04
CA SER A 139 10.66 8.50 10.36
C SER A 139 11.81 7.70 10.98
N LEU A 140 11.51 6.59 11.65
CA LEU A 140 12.53 5.77 12.34
C LEU A 140 13.54 5.24 11.33
N ILE A 141 13.02 4.59 10.29
CA ILE A 141 13.77 4.13 9.13
C ILE A 141 13.38 5.05 7.98
N TYR A 142 14.32 5.88 7.55
CA TYR A 142 14.09 6.89 6.54
C TYR A 142 15.00 6.68 5.32
N GLY A 143 14.54 7.05 4.14
CA GLY A 143 15.37 7.05 2.94
C GLY A 143 14.84 8.02 1.90
N ARG A 144 15.73 8.66 1.13
CA ARG A 144 15.34 9.57 0.06
C ARG A 144 16.23 9.40 -1.17
N ASN A 145 15.61 9.40 -2.35
CA ASN A 145 16.30 9.26 -3.65
C ASN A 145 17.08 7.94 -3.76
N LEU A 146 16.53 6.85 -3.21
CA LEU A 146 17.21 5.57 -3.17
C LEU A 146 16.86 4.72 -4.39
N THR A 147 17.77 3.83 -4.76
CA THR A 147 17.54 2.77 -5.75
C THR A 147 17.90 1.44 -5.13
N ASP A 148 17.07 0.43 -5.35
CA ASP A 148 17.37 -0.95 -4.96
C ASP A 148 17.62 -1.08 -3.44
N VAL A 149 16.55 -0.99 -2.67
CA VAL A 149 16.57 -1.06 -1.20
C VAL A 149 15.67 -2.19 -0.73
N ILE A 150 16.24 -3.06 0.11
CA ILE A 150 15.55 -4.23 0.65
C ILE A 150 15.54 -4.12 2.17
N ILE A 151 14.37 -4.18 2.79
CA ILE A 151 14.17 -4.26 4.24
C ILE A 151 13.47 -5.59 4.50
N THR A 152 14.22 -6.58 5.00
CA THR A 152 13.71 -7.94 5.15
C THR A 152 14.35 -8.68 6.32
N GLY A 153 14.07 -9.97 6.48
CA GLY A 153 14.57 -10.74 7.61
C GLY A 153 13.90 -12.08 7.78
N ASP A 154 14.22 -12.73 8.90
CA ASP A 154 13.59 -13.98 9.35
C ASP A 154 12.46 -13.66 10.36
N ASN A 155 11.53 -12.79 9.93
CA ASN A 155 10.44 -12.26 10.76
C ASN A 155 10.92 -11.46 12.00
N GLY A 156 12.00 -10.69 11.83
CA GLY A 156 12.41 -9.68 12.81
C GLY A 156 11.35 -8.58 12.99
N THR A 157 11.47 -7.82 14.08
CA THR A 157 10.48 -6.82 14.49
C THR A 157 11.03 -5.40 14.44
N ILE A 158 10.21 -4.45 13.96
CA ILE A 158 10.42 -3.01 14.09
C ILE A 158 9.30 -2.46 14.96
N ASP A 159 9.59 -2.05 16.19
CA ASP A 159 8.62 -1.53 17.15
C ASP A 159 8.87 -0.03 17.37
N GLY A 160 7.90 0.79 16.94
CA GLY A 160 7.98 2.24 17.02
C GLY A 160 7.80 2.81 18.42
N GLN A 161 7.42 1.99 19.41
CA GLN A 161 7.09 2.43 20.77
C GLN A 161 6.12 3.64 20.80
N GLY A 162 5.12 3.60 19.92
CA GLY A 162 4.22 4.72 19.59
C GLY A 162 3.39 5.29 20.75
N SER A 163 3.26 4.60 21.88
CA SER A 163 2.37 5.00 22.98
C SER A 163 2.66 6.40 23.52
N VAL A 164 3.92 6.81 23.60
CA VAL A 164 4.31 8.17 24.01
C VAL A 164 3.80 9.23 23.02
N TRP A 165 3.89 8.94 21.73
CA TRP A 165 3.44 9.82 20.65
C TRP A 165 1.92 9.95 20.61
N TRP A 166 1.21 8.83 20.80
CA TRP A 166 -0.25 8.82 20.88
C TRP A 166 -0.75 9.61 22.10
N ASN A 167 -0.04 9.51 23.23
CA ASN A 167 -0.36 10.31 24.42
C ASN A 167 -0.19 11.80 24.12
N TRP A 168 0.92 12.22 23.52
CA TRP A 168 1.13 13.62 23.12
C TRP A 168 0.11 14.12 22.11
N PHE A 169 -0.32 13.27 21.17
CA PHE A 169 -1.40 13.58 20.24
C PHE A 169 -2.71 13.85 20.98
N ARG A 170 -3.14 12.92 21.84
CA ARG A 170 -4.39 13.06 22.61
C ARG A 170 -4.35 14.24 23.58
N SER A 171 -3.21 14.51 24.21
CA SER A 171 -3.02 15.66 25.10
C SER A 171 -2.77 16.98 24.38
N LYS A 172 -2.66 16.96 23.04
CA LYS A 172 -2.37 18.14 22.20
C LYS A 172 -1.07 18.85 22.59
N THR A 173 -0.04 18.08 22.94
CA THR A 173 1.29 18.58 23.35
C THR A 173 2.38 18.31 22.31
N LEU A 174 2.01 17.85 21.12
CA LEU A 174 2.93 17.74 19.98
C LEU A 174 3.33 19.13 19.49
N ASN A 175 4.62 19.30 19.16
CA ASN A 175 5.12 20.51 18.52
C ASN A 175 5.11 20.40 16.99
N TYR A 176 5.23 19.18 16.46
CA TYR A 176 5.31 18.86 15.04
C TYR A 176 4.51 17.59 14.74
N THR A 177 4.25 17.32 13.45
CA THR A 177 3.62 16.07 13.03
C THR A 177 4.47 14.87 13.46
N ARG A 178 3.83 13.81 13.97
CA ARG A 178 4.47 12.59 14.45
C ARG A 178 5.26 11.89 13.33
N PRO A 179 6.32 11.12 13.65
CA PRO A 179 7.09 10.40 12.65
C PRO A 179 6.36 9.15 12.17
N HIS A 180 6.63 8.70 10.95
CA HIS A 180 6.23 7.36 10.50
C HIS A 180 7.22 6.30 11.03
N LEU A 181 6.85 5.02 10.93
CA LEU A 181 7.78 3.95 11.26
C LEU A 181 8.83 3.76 10.15
N VAL A 182 8.37 3.56 8.91
CA VAL A 182 9.22 3.46 7.71
C VAL A 182 8.74 4.45 6.67
N GLU A 183 9.64 5.31 6.17
CA GLU A 183 9.34 6.22 5.06
C GLU A 183 10.46 6.22 4.03
N LEU A 184 10.07 5.93 2.78
CA LEU A 184 10.95 6.01 1.63
C LEU A 184 10.40 7.05 0.67
N MET A 185 11.22 8.03 0.36
CA MET A 185 10.87 9.18 -0.45
C MET A 185 11.57 9.12 -1.80
N ASN A 186 10.86 9.35 -2.89
CA ASN A 186 11.43 9.48 -4.23
C ASN A 186 12.38 8.32 -4.61
N SER A 187 12.02 7.09 -4.25
CA SER A 187 12.90 5.93 -4.36
C SER A 187 12.34 4.90 -5.35
N THR A 188 13.20 4.06 -5.92
CA THR A 188 12.79 3.03 -6.89
C THR A 188 13.39 1.66 -6.57
N GLY A 189 12.64 0.58 -6.84
CA GLY A 189 13.10 -0.78 -6.53
C GLY A 189 13.16 -0.99 -5.02
N VAL A 190 12.02 -0.85 -4.35
CA VAL A 190 11.89 -1.01 -2.90
C VAL A 190 11.23 -2.34 -2.60
N VAL A 191 11.83 -3.12 -1.69
CA VAL A 191 11.25 -4.37 -1.19
C VAL A 191 11.20 -4.31 0.33
N ILE A 192 10.01 -4.49 0.91
CA ILE A 192 9.79 -4.65 2.34
C ILE A 192 9.10 -5.99 2.55
N SER A 193 9.75 -6.95 3.21
CA SER A 193 9.15 -8.29 3.33
C SER A 193 9.60 -9.11 4.52
N ASN A 194 8.80 -10.09 4.94
CA ASN A 194 9.14 -11.05 6.01
C ASN A 194 9.47 -10.38 7.35
N LEU A 195 8.64 -9.42 7.78
CA LEU A 195 8.87 -8.61 8.98
C LEU A 195 7.58 -8.36 9.77
N THR A 196 7.75 -8.09 11.06
CA THR A 196 6.70 -7.61 11.94
C THR A 196 6.92 -6.14 12.29
N PHE A 197 5.88 -5.30 12.15
CA PHE A 197 5.88 -3.89 12.51
C PHE A 197 4.93 -3.67 13.69
N LEU A 198 5.41 -3.06 14.76
CA LEU A 198 4.64 -2.83 15.97
C LEU A 198 4.55 -1.33 16.31
N ASN A 199 3.41 -0.92 16.83
CA ASN A 199 3.21 0.35 17.56
C ASN A 199 3.81 1.57 16.84
N SER A 200 3.48 1.77 15.57
CA SER A 200 3.92 2.95 14.84
C SER A 200 3.47 4.24 15.55
N PRO A 201 4.32 5.28 15.67
CA PRO A 201 3.90 6.57 16.21
C PRO A 201 2.75 7.22 15.42
N PHE A 202 2.71 7.01 14.11
CA PHE A 202 1.72 7.52 13.15
C PHE A 202 1.55 6.48 12.03
N TRP A 203 1.61 6.84 10.75
CA TRP A 203 1.59 5.87 9.63
C TRP A 203 2.76 4.87 9.70
N THR A 204 2.54 3.63 9.29
CA THR A 204 3.53 2.55 9.48
C THR A 204 4.50 2.46 8.29
N ILE A 205 4.02 2.12 7.09
CA ILE A 205 4.88 1.98 5.89
C ILE A 205 4.45 3.01 4.84
N HIS A 206 5.28 4.04 4.64
CA HIS A 206 4.96 5.18 3.78
C HIS A 206 5.94 5.30 2.58
N PRO A 207 5.70 4.58 1.48
CA PRO A 207 6.38 4.82 0.21
C PRO A 207 5.75 6.03 -0.48
N VAL A 208 6.45 7.16 -0.41
CA VAL A 208 6.00 8.42 -1.00
C VAL A 208 6.86 8.81 -2.19
N TYR A 209 6.23 9.13 -3.32
CA TYR A 209 6.92 9.43 -4.57
C TYR A 209 7.78 8.27 -5.08
N CYS A 210 7.44 7.03 -4.74
CA CYS A 210 8.26 5.87 -5.11
C CYS A 210 7.81 5.22 -6.42
N SER A 211 8.64 4.35 -6.97
CA SER A 211 8.24 3.44 -8.04
C SER A 211 8.79 2.02 -7.86
N HIS A 212 8.09 1.01 -8.39
CA HIS A 212 8.49 -0.41 -8.23
C HIS A 212 8.67 -0.79 -6.75
N VAL A 213 7.56 -0.74 -6.01
CA VAL A 213 7.52 -1.01 -4.57
C VAL A 213 6.83 -2.35 -4.32
N ILE A 214 7.44 -3.21 -3.50
CA ILE A 214 6.87 -4.47 -3.05
C ILE A 214 6.80 -4.44 -1.53
N VAL A 215 5.62 -4.66 -0.97
CA VAL A 215 5.40 -4.95 0.45
C VAL A 215 4.74 -6.32 0.55
N GLN A 216 5.46 -7.33 1.04
CA GLN A 216 5.01 -8.72 1.00
C GLN A 216 5.29 -9.47 2.30
N ASP A 217 4.39 -10.37 2.74
CA ASP A 217 4.61 -11.25 3.88
C ASP A 217 4.94 -10.46 5.17
N VAL A 218 4.20 -9.38 5.43
CA VAL A 218 4.38 -8.54 6.62
C VAL A 218 3.21 -8.62 7.58
N THR A 219 3.52 -8.50 8.87
CA THR A 219 2.54 -8.37 9.95
C THR A 219 2.64 -6.95 10.54
N ILE A 220 1.54 -6.20 10.59
CA ILE A 220 1.51 -4.84 11.15
C ILE A 220 0.51 -4.80 12.30
N LEU A 221 0.95 -4.45 13.50
CA LEU A 221 0.12 -4.46 14.71
C LEU A 221 0.25 -3.16 15.51
N ALA A 222 -0.88 -2.60 15.90
CA ALA A 222 -0.99 -1.55 16.90
C ALA A 222 -2.31 -1.73 17.68
N PRO A 223 -2.42 -1.21 18.92
CA PRO A 223 -3.70 -1.19 19.64
C PRO A 223 -4.80 -0.55 18.78
N LEU A 224 -6.00 -1.12 18.78
CA LEU A 224 -7.10 -0.67 17.92
C LEU A 224 -7.60 0.75 18.25
N ASP A 225 -7.26 1.27 19.42
CA ASP A 225 -7.55 2.65 19.81
C ASP A 225 -6.42 3.63 19.45
N SER A 226 -5.28 3.16 18.92
CA SER A 226 -4.14 4.00 18.57
C SER A 226 -4.50 4.98 17.43
N PRO A 227 -4.21 6.28 17.56
CA PRO A 227 -4.63 7.28 16.59
C PRO A 227 -3.73 7.27 15.34
N ASN A 228 -4.35 7.14 14.17
CA ASN A 228 -3.70 7.33 12.85
C ASN A 228 -2.53 6.37 12.60
N THR A 229 -2.71 5.12 13.02
CA THR A 229 -1.78 4.02 12.76
C THR A 229 -2.15 3.31 11.46
N ASP A 230 -2.12 4.04 10.35
CA ASP A 230 -2.33 3.47 9.02
C ASP A 230 -1.29 2.36 8.77
N GLY A 231 -1.69 1.29 8.08
CA GLY A 231 -0.83 0.15 7.79
C GLY A 231 0.17 0.46 6.67
N ILE A 232 -0.31 0.56 5.43
CA ILE A 232 0.54 0.85 4.26
C ILE A 232 -0.08 2.01 3.47
N ASP A 233 0.74 3.01 3.20
CA ASP A 233 0.34 4.30 2.62
C ASP A 233 1.05 4.57 1.28
N PRO A 234 0.64 3.97 0.16
CA PRO A 234 1.15 4.37 -1.15
C PRO A 234 0.72 5.81 -1.46
N ASP A 235 1.67 6.75 -1.38
CA ASP A 235 1.44 8.17 -1.62
C ASP A 235 2.18 8.64 -2.87
N SER A 236 1.43 9.07 -3.89
CA SER A 236 2.00 9.58 -5.14
C SER A 236 3.02 8.60 -5.78
N SER A 237 2.76 7.29 -5.64
CA SER A 237 3.68 6.20 -6.00
C SER A 237 3.15 5.37 -7.18
N ASP A 238 4.06 4.81 -7.98
CA ASP A 238 3.74 4.10 -9.24
C ASP A 238 4.27 2.66 -9.24
N ASP A 239 3.47 1.68 -9.65
CA ASP A 239 3.83 0.26 -9.65
C ASP A 239 4.14 -0.24 -8.22
N VAL A 240 3.08 -0.36 -7.43
CA VAL A 240 3.12 -0.80 -6.03
C VAL A 240 2.40 -2.13 -5.89
N CYS A 241 3.06 -3.13 -5.32
CA CYS A 241 2.46 -4.40 -4.97
C CYS A 241 2.41 -4.59 -3.46
N ILE A 242 1.23 -4.90 -2.94
CA ILE A 242 0.99 -5.21 -1.53
C ILE A 242 0.35 -6.59 -1.47
N GLU A 243 1.03 -7.56 -0.88
CA GLU A 243 0.56 -8.94 -0.89
C GLU A 243 0.90 -9.76 0.36
N ASP A 244 0.03 -10.71 0.71
CA ASP A 244 0.27 -11.64 1.83
C ASP A 244 0.46 -10.95 3.18
N CYS A 245 -0.26 -9.85 3.42
CA CYS A 245 -0.13 -9.06 4.64
C CYS A 245 -1.23 -9.39 5.67
N TYR A 246 -0.86 -9.32 6.95
CA TYR A 246 -1.80 -9.24 8.07
C TYR A 246 -1.69 -7.88 8.77
N ILE A 247 -2.79 -7.13 8.88
CA ILE A 247 -2.79 -5.78 9.46
C ILE A 247 -3.87 -5.66 10.55
N SER A 248 -3.49 -5.25 11.75
CA SER A 248 -4.38 -4.96 12.87
C SER A 248 -3.97 -3.65 13.52
N THR A 249 -4.67 -2.57 13.19
CA THR A 249 -4.29 -1.22 13.63
C THR A 249 -5.51 -0.36 13.98
N GLY A 250 -5.28 0.85 14.47
CA GLY A 250 -6.36 1.74 14.90
C GLY A 250 -7.03 2.53 13.78
N ASP A 251 -6.36 2.67 12.63
CA ASP A 251 -6.82 3.47 11.48
C ASP A 251 -6.90 2.61 10.20
N ASP A 252 -6.69 3.18 9.02
CA ASP A 252 -6.82 2.48 7.74
C ASP A 252 -5.74 1.38 7.55
N LEU A 253 -6.12 0.18 7.12
CA LEU A 253 -5.14 -0.89 6.88
C LEU A 253 -4.29 -0.59 5.63
N ILE A 254 -4.95 -0.13 4.56
CA ILE A 254 -4.31 0.41 3.36
C ILE A 254 -4.88 1.79 3.07
N SER A 255 -4.02 2.78 2.82
CA SER A 255 -4.39 4.18 2.66
C SER A 255 -3.72 4.77 1.41
N ILE A 256 -4.40 4.73 0.27
CA ILE A 256 -3.84 5.22 -1.00
C ILE A 256 -4.03 6.74 -1.08
N LYS A 257 -2.91 7.46 -1.23
CA LYS A 257 -2.85 8.92 -1.22
C LYS A 257 -2.10 9.46 -2.43
N SER A 258 -2.17 10.76 -2.67
CA SER A 258 -1.44 11.46 -3.73
C SER A 258 -1.37 12.97 -3.46
N GLY A 259 -1.04 13.39 -2.25
CA GLY A 259 -0.99 14.81 -1.88
C GLY A 259 -2.34 15.48 -1.58
N TRP A 260 -2.27 16.70 -1.04
CA TRP A 260 -3.37 17.41 -0.39
C TRP A 260 -3.64 18.77 -1.04
N ASP A 261 -4.87 18.95 -1.50
CA ASP A 261 -5.42 20.17 -2.12
C ASP A 261 -4.47 20.78 -3.18
N GLU A 262 -4.29 22.10 -3.20
CA GLU A 262 -3.46 22.82 -4.17
C GLU A 262 -2.00 22.37 -4.19
N TYR A 263 -1.47 21.87 -3.07
CA TYR A 263 -0.13 21.30 -3.01
C TYR A 263 -0.06 19.98 -3.78
N GLY A 264 -1.05 19.10 -3.60
CA GLY A 264 -1.14 17.87 -4.39
C GLY A 264 -1.41 18.13 -5.87
N ILE A 265 -2.31 19.08 -6.18
CA ILE A 265 -2.62 19.50 -7.56
C ILE A 265 -1.37 20.05 -8.25
N SER A 266 -0.64 20.96 -7.61
CA SER A 266 0.56 21.57 -8.19
C SER A 266 1.74 20.61 -8.29
N PHE A 267 1.87 19.68 -7.33
CA PHE A 267 2.88 18.63 -7.39
C PHE A 267 2.61 17.61 -8.50
N ALA A 268 1.33 17.42 -8.87
CA ALA A 268 0.89 16.72 -10.08
C ALA A 268 1.44 15.30 -10.25
N ARG A 269 1.61 14.57 -9.13
CA ARG A 269 2.10 13.19 -9.13
C ARG A 269 1.02 12.24 -8.58
N PRO A 270 0.41 11.40 -9.44
CA PRO A 270 -0.63 10.49 -8.99
C PRO A 270 -0.05 9.25 -8.29
N SER A 271 -0.87 8.60 -7.48
CA SER A 271 -0.69 7.19 -7.13
C SER A 271 -1.34 6.32 -8.20
N ARG A 272 -0.58 5.40 -8.81
CA ARG A 272 -1.12 4.55 -9.88
C ARG A 272 -0.48 3.19 -9.99
N ASN A 273 -1.15 2.27 -10.69
CA ASN A 273 -0.71 0.89 -10.90
C ASN A 273 -0.45 0.19 -9.55
N ILE A 274 -1.48 0.14 -8.71
CA ILE A 274 -1.39 -0.42 -7.36
C ILE A 274 -2.15 -1.75 -7.33
N ILE A 275 -1.49 -2.81 -6.88
CA ILE A 275 -2.08 -4.13 -6.66
C ILE A 275 -2.08 -4.43 -5.17
N ILE A 276 -3.23 -4.84 -4.65
CA ILE A 276 -3.43 -5.29 -3.29
C ILE A 276 -4.03 -6.69 -3.34
N ARG A 277 -3.38 -7.71 -2.78
CA ARG A 277 -3.94 -9.07 -2.83
C ARG A 277 -3.63 -9.91 -1.61
N ARG A 278 -4.55 -10.83 -1.25
CA ARG A 278 -4.38 -11.74 -0.11
C ARG A 278 -4.08 -10.95 1.18
N LEU A 279 -4.89 -9.92 1.41
CA LEU A 279 -4.79 -9.06 2.58
C LEU A 279 -5.84 -9.49 3.61
N THR A 280 -5.38 -9.72 4.84
CA THR A 280 -6.24 -9.98 5.99
C THR A 280 -6.06 -8.90 7.03
N GLY A 281 -7.14 -8.43 7.66
CA GLY A 281 -6.98 -7.53 8.78
C GLY A 281 -8.25 -7.01 9.41
N HIS A 282 -8.06 -6.19 10.43
CA HIS A 282 -9.15 -5.53 11.14
C HIS A 282 -8.70 -4.21 11.78
N ASN A 283 -9.64 -3.29 11.96
CA ASN A 283 -9.42 -2.01 12.64
C ASN A 283 -10.66 -1.64 13.47
N GLN A 284 -10.58 -0.61 14.32
CA GLN A 284 -11.77 -0.13 15.05
C GLN A 284 -12.25 1.24 14.60
N ASN A 285 -11.36 2.13 14.15
CA ASN A 285 -11.72 3.52 13.85
C ASN A 285 -11.35 3.95 12.41
N GLY A 286 -10.92 3.00 11.57
CA GLY A 286 -10.51 3.26 10.19
C GLY A 286 -11.24 2.38 9.18
N SER A 287 -10.52 2.02 8.12
CA SER A 287 -11.07 1.28 6.98
C SER A 287 -10.14 0.16 6.55
N GLY A 288 -10.68 -0.89 5.95
CA GLY A 288 -9.86 -1.93 5.35
C GLY A 288 -9.03 -1.40 4.18
N ILE A 289 -9.67 -0.79 3.18
CA ILE A 289 -8.98 -0.05 2.11
C ILE A 289 -9.57 1.35 2.03
N ALA A 290 -8.72 2.35 2.17
CA ALA A 290 -9.03 3.75 1.98
C ALA A 290 -8.37 4.31 0.73
N ILE A 291 -9.13 5.07 -0.06
CA ILE A 291 -8.61 5.91 -1.13
C ILE A 291 -8.87 7.37 -0.73
N GLY A 292 -7.80 8.13 -0.53
CA GLY A 292 -7.83 9.49 0.02
C GLY A 292 -7.71 9.55 1.56
N SER A 293 -7.97 10.68 2.21
CA SER A 293 -8.60 11.87 1.62
C SER A 293 -7.64 12.74 0.79
N GLU A 294 -6.34 12.57 0.97
CA GLU A 294 -5.30 13.30 0.27
C GLU A 294 -5.10 12.68 -1.11
N MET A 295 -5.98 12.98 -2.07
CA MET A 295 -6.00 12.37 -3.42
C MET A 295 -5.82 13.39 -4.56
N SER A 296 -5.24 14.54 -4.24
CA SER A 296 -5.26 15.73 -5.11
C SER A 296 -4.36 15.65 -6.35
N GLY A 297 -3.27 14.89 -6.28
CA GLY A 297 -2.44 14.52 -7.43
C GLY A 297 -3.05 13.44 -8.34
N GLY A 298 -4.12 12.78 -7.90
CA GLY A 298 -4.85 11.74 -8.61
C GLY A 298 -4.52 10.31 -8.13
N VAL A 299 -5.53 9.44 -8.16
CA VAL A 299 -5.39 8.00 -7.92
C VAL A 299 -6.00 7.23 -9.08
N SER A 300 -5.27 6.29 -9.67
CA SER A 300 -5.82 5.45 -10.74
C SER A 300 -5.19 4.08 -10.90
N GLU A 301 -5.86 3.17 -11.61
CA GLU A 301 -5.33 1.84 -11.90
C GLU A 301 -5.01 1.07 -10.60
N VAL A 302 -6.02 0.98 -9.72
CA VAL A 302 -5.93 0.25 -8.46
C VAL A 302 -6.72 -1.05 -8.57
N TYR A 303 -6.08 -2.15 -8.22
CA TYR A 303 -6.64 -3.49 -8.28
C TYR A 303 -6.51 -4.15 -6.92
N ALA A 304 -7.62 -4.48 -6.28
CA ALA A 304 -7.63 -5.22 -5.03
C ALA A 304 -8.37 -6.55 -5.19
N GLU A 305 -7.77 -7.65 -4.77
CA GLU A 305 -8.42 -8.97 -4.82
C GLU A 305 -8.09 -9.90 -3.66
N ASN A 306 -8.98 -10.84 -3.33
CA ASN A 306 -8.79 -11.82 -2.25
C ASN A 306 -8.56 -11.11 -0.91
N ILE A 307 -9.56 -10.35 -0.48
CA ILE A 307 -9.50 -9.52 0.72
C ILE A 307 -10.39 -10.11 1.81
N TYR A 308 -9.88 -10.21 3.04
CA TYR A 308 -10.66 -10.65 4.19
C TYR A 308 -10.56 -9.62 5.33
N PHE A 309 -11.66 -8.92 5.59
CA PHE A 309 -11.76 -7.98 6.71
C PHE A 309 -12.81 -8.44 7.70
N PHE A 310 -12.47 -8.38 8.99
CA PHE A 310 -13.36 -8.78 10.07
C PHE A 310 -13.40 -7.71 11.15
N ASN A 311 -14.47 -7.66 11.96
CA ASN A 311 -14.60 -6.77 13.12
C ASN A 311 -14.09 -5.34 12.88
N SER A 312 -14.48 -4.74 11.75
CA SER A 312 -13.94 -3.46 11.26
C SER A 312 -14.99 -2.37 11.18
N SER A 313 -14.59 -1.10 11.34
CA SER A 313 -15.54 0.00 11.14
C SER A 313 -15.97 0.10 9.67
N THR A 314 -15.03 0.24 8.75
CA THR A 314 -15.34 0.33 7.32
C THR A 314 -14.59 -0.73 6.51
N GLY A 315 -15.26 -1.36 5.55
CA GLY A 315 -14.63 -2.29 4.61
C GLY A 315 -13.79 -1.54 3.59
N ILE A 316 -14.44 -0.88 2.63
CA ILE A 316 -13.79 -0.02 1.65
C ILE A 316 -14.35 1.39 1.74
N ILE A 317 -13.46 2.39 1.78
CA ILE A 317 -13.82 3.81 1.76
C ILE A 317 -13.16 4.58 0.61
N LEU A 318 -13.90 5.51 0.03
CA LEU A 318 -13.37 6.63 -0.75
C LEU A 318 -13.63 7.91 0.05
N LYS A 319 -12.57 8.67 0.35
CA LYS A 319 -12.62 9.92 1.10
C LYS A 319 -12.22 11.06 0.19
N THR A 320 -13.04 12.10 0.11
CA THR A 320 -12.71 13.34 -0.59
C THR A 320 -13.56 14.51 -0.06
N ALA A 321 -13.32 15.70 -0.60
CA ALA A 321 -14.06 16.92 -0.31
C ALA A 321 -13.96 17.89 -1.49
N ARG A 322 -14.84 18.89 -1.50
CA ARG A 322 -14.62 20.11 -2.30
C ARG A 322 -13.27 20.72 -1.93
N GLY A 323 -12.48 21.18 -2.89
CA GLY A 323 -11.12 21.66 -2.64
C GLY A 323 -10.04 20.68 -3.03
N ARG A 324 -10.33 19.37 -2.95
CA ARG A 324 -9.34 18.34 -3.25
C ARG A 324 -8.88 18.35 -4.70
N GLY A 325 -9.77 18.66 -5.64
CA GLY A 325 -9.49 18.50 -7.07
C GLY A 325 -9.05 17.08 -7.42
N GLY A 326 -8.18 16.96 -8.43
CA GLY A 326 -7.63 15.68 -8.83
C GLY A 326 -8.69 14.67 -9.29
N TYR A 327 -8.40 13.39 -9.13
CA TYR A 327 -9.29 12.32 -9.55
C TYR A 327 -9.09 11.03 -8.77
N VAL A 328 -10.13 10.20 -8.69
CA VAL A 328 -10.04 8.77 -8.36
C VAL A 328 -10.75 8.01 -9.46
N ARG A 329 -10.02 7.20 -10.23
CA ARG A 329 -10.62 6.46 -11.35
C ARG A 329 -9.98 5.12 -11.65
N ASN A 330 -10.68 4.27 -12.38
CA ASN A 330 -10.17 2.96 -12.79
C ASN A 330 -9.75 2.12 -11.57
N ILE A 331 -10.73 1.89 -10.69
CA ILE A 331 -10.56 1.12 -9.46
C ILE A 331 -11.35 -0.19 -9.62
N TYR A 332 -10.69 -1.32 -9.37
CA TYR A 332 -11.30 -2.65 -9.46
C TYR A 332 -11.04 -3.42 -8.17
N ILE A 333 -12.10 -3.67 -7.40
CA ILE A 333 -12.03 -4.38 -6.12
C ILE A 333 -12.87 -5.64 -6.25
N SER A 334 -12.27 -6.81 -6.05
CA SER A 334 -12.96 -8.08 -6.25
C SER A 334 -12.65 -9.16 -5.23
N ASN A 335 -13.52 -10.16 -5.10
CA ASN A 335 -13.36 -11.28 -4.16
C ASN A 335 -13.05 -10.79 -2.74
N VAL A 336 -14.03 -10.10 -2.15
CA VAL A 336 -13.93 -9.51 -0.81
C VAL A 336 -14.88 -10.24 0.13
N THR A 337 -14.37 -10.64 1.29
CA THR A 337 -15.17 -11.17 2.39
C THR A 337 -15.11 -10.22 3.58
N LEU A 338 -16.29 -9.84 4.09
CA LEU A 338 -16.45 -8.92 5.22
C LEU A 338 -17.23 -9.62 6.34
N VAL A 339 -16.72 -9.61 7.58
CA VAL A 339 -17.40 -10.28 8.72
C VAL A 339 -17.47 -9.34 9.91
N GLY A 340 -18.68 -8.98 10.37
CA GLY A 340 -18.82 -8.06 11.51
C GLY A 340 -18.30 -6.66 11.22
N VAL A 341 -18.60 -6.13 10.02
CA VAL A 341 -18.14 -4.81 9.57
C VAL A 341 -19.28 -3.80 9.67
N ASP A 342 -19.02 -2.60 10.20
CA ASP A 342 -20.08 -1.60 10.36
C ASP A 342 -20.57 -1.06 8.99
N THR A 343 -19.68 -0.62 8.11
CA THR A 343 -20.06 -0.16 6.75
C THR A 343 -19.25 -0.89 5.69
N ALA A 344 -19.88 -1.66 4.81
CA ALA A 344 -19.14 -2.42 3.80
C ALA A 344 -18.50 -1.52 2.73
N ILE A 345 -19.27 -0.59 2.14
CA ILE A 345 -18.78 0.35 1.12
C ILE A 345 -19.19 1.77 1.47
N PHE A 346 -18.22 2.68 1.61
CA PHE A 346 -18.48 4.07 1.99
C PHE A 346 -17.81 5.06 1.03
N PHE A 347 -18.57 5.93 0.38
CA PHE A 347 -18.05 7.13 -0.25
C PHE A 347 -18.39 8.34 0.62
N ASN A 348 -17.36 8.94 1.21
CA ASN A 348 -17.45 10.14 2.03
C ASN A 348 -16.91 11.35 1.26
N SER A 349 -17.82 12.17 0.76
CA SER A 349 -17.53 13.39 0.00
C SER A 349 -17.40 14.66 0.85
N ASN A 350 -17.42 14.56 2.18
CA ASN A 350 -17.39 15.70 3.10
C ASN A 350 -16.21 15.61 4.09
N PHE A 351 -15.07 15.10 3.64
CA PHE A 351 -13.84 15.00 4.45
C PHE A 351 -13.08 16.35 4.47
N SER A 352 -13.74 17.41 4.95
CA SER A 352 -13.37 18.82 4.72
C SER A 352 -12.25 19.35 5.62
N GLN A 353 -11.22 18.53 5.89
CA GLN A 353 -9.96 19.01 6.48
C GLN A 353 -9.08 19.55 5.34
N HIS A 354 -8.59 20.78 5.45
CA HIS A 354 -7.71 21.42 4.46
C HIS A 354 -6.37 21.82 5.10
N PRO A 355 -5.26 21.90 4.34
CA PRO A 355 -3.97 22.28 4.88
C PRO A 355 -3.98 23.72 5.39
N ASP A 356 -4.67 24.59 4.68
CA ASP A 356 -4.85 25.99 5.03
C ASP A 356 -6.14 26.52 4.37
N GLU A 357 -6.31 27.84 4.37
CA GLU A 357 -7.49 28.52 3.83
C GLU A 357 -7.32 28.95 2.35
N PHE A 358 -6.20 28.60 1.69
CA PHE A 358 -5.89 29.00 0.32
C PHE A 358 -6.40 28.04 -0.75
N TYR A 359 -6.94 26.88 -0.36
CA TYR A 359 -7.52 25.92 -1.29
C TYR A 359 -8.69 26.53 -2.08
N ASP A 360 -8.86 26.09 -3.33
CA ASP A 360 -10.00 26.50 -4.15
C ASP A 360 -11.22 25.60 -3.88
N PRO A 361 -12.28 26.06 -3.19
CA PRO A 361 -13.46 25.23 -2.91
C PRO A 361 -14.24 24.81 -4.16
N ASN A 362 -13.94 25.38 -5.33
CA ASN A 362 -14.50 24.98 -6.63
C ASN A 362 -13.67 23.91 -7.34
N SER A 363 -12.51 23.55 -6.80
CA SER A 363 -11.70 22.42 -7.28
C SER A 363 -12.38 21.11 -6.86
N LEU A 364 -13.24 20.60 -7.73
CA LEU A 364 -14.00 19.37 -7.49
C LEU A 364 -13.25 18.13 -8.00
N PRO A 365 -13.26 17.03 -7.23
CA PRO A 365 -12.60 15.78 -7.60
C PRO A 365 -13.39 14.99 -8.65
N VAL A 366 -12.72 14.50 -9.69
CA VAL A 366 -13.36 13.57 -10.64
C VAL A 366 -13.34 12.15 -10.09
N ILE A 367 -14.50 11.62 -9.70
CA ILE A 367 -14.65 10.25 -9.18
C ILE A 367 -15.44 9.41 -10.17
N GLU A 368 -14.77 8.45 -10.82
CA GLU A 368 -15.43 7.63 -11.83
C GLU A 368 -14.84 6.23 -12.02
N ARG A 369 -15.60 5.32 -12.67
CA ARG A 369 -15.10 4.02 -13.13
C ARG A 369 -14.54 3.18 -11.97
N ILE A 370 -15.38 2.99 -10.96
CA ILE A 370 -15.08 2.19 -9.77
C ILE A 370 -15.95 0.94 -9.81
N THR A 371 -15.34 -0.25 -9.75
CA THR A 371 -16.04 -1.53 -9.83
C THR A 371 -15.78 -2.36 -8.60
N PHE A 372 -16.86 -2.79 -7.95
CA PHE A 372 -16.86 -3.80 -6.89
C PHE A 372 -17.47 -5.09 -7.44
N LYS A 373 -16.76 -6.21 -7.28
CA LYS A 373 -17.21 -7.51 -7.82
C LYS A 373 -17.03 -8.65 -6.81
N ASP A 374 -17.99 -9.56 -6.71
CA ASP A 374 -17.85 -10.75 -5.85
C ASP A 374 -17.55 -10.36 -4.39
N VAL A 375 -18.45 -9.57 -3.80
CA VAL A 375 -18.33 -9.10 -2.39
C VAL A 375 -19.35 -9.84 -1.54
N ILE A 376 -18.89 -10.55 -0.52
CA ILE A 376 -19.74 -11.28 0.43
C ILE A 376 -19.54 -10.68 1.83
N GLY A 377 -20.64 -10.45 2.53
CA GLY A 377 -20.63 -9.88 3.87
C GLY A 377 -21.55 -10.64 4.83
N ASP A 378 -21.05 -10.90 6.04
CA ASP A 378 -21.81 -11.46 7.15
C ASP A 378 -21.81 -10.47 8.33
N ASN A 379 -22.95 -10.36 9.02
CA ASN A 379 -23.16 -9.43 10.13
C ASN A 379 -22.70 -7.98 9.81
N ILE A 380 -23.19 -7.44 8.69
CA ILE A 380 -22.87 -6.07 8.24
C ILE A 380 -23.88 -5.09 8.84
N LYS A 381 -23.44 -3.97 9.42
CA LYS A 381 -24.39 -2.99 9.95
C LYS A 381 -25.08 -2.19 8.85
N VAL A 382 -24.34 -1.68 7.88
CA VAL A 382 -24.84 -0.93 6.71
C VAL A 382 -24.13 -1.42 5.45
N ALA A 383 -24.88 -1.76 4.40
CA ALA A 383 -24.30 -2.22 3.14
C ALA A 383 -23.50 -1.12 2.44
N GLY A 384 -24.06 0.10 2.36
CA GLY A 384 -23.25 1.22 1.89
C GLY A 384 -23.84 2.60 2.06
N LEU A 385 -22.93 3.55 2.24
CA LEU A 385 -23.19 4.99 2.31
C LEU A 385 -22.47 5.61 1.11
N LEU A 386 -23.16 5.88 0.03
CA LEU A 386 -22.56 6.26 -1.25
C LEU A 386 -22.95 7.69 -1.60
N LYS A 387 -22.21 8.66 -1.05
CA LYS A 387 -22.51 10.08 -1.20
C LYS A 387 -21.45 10.76 -2.06
N GLY A 388 -21.84 11.25 -3.23
CA GLY A 388 -21.02 12.17 -4.02
C GLY A 388 -21.17 13.62 -3.57
N ILE A 389 -20.65 14.54 -4.37
CA ILE A 389 -20.73 15.98 -4.10
C ILE A 389 -21.96 16.56 -4.82
N GLU A 390 -22.71 17.42 -4.14
CA GLU A 390 -23.82 18.13 -4.77
C GLU A 390 -23.32 19.01 -5.92
N GLY A 391 -23.91 18.83 -7.11
CA GLY A 391 -23.47 19.48 -8.35
C GLY A 391 -22.35 18.75 -9.09
N ASP A 392 -21.71 17.74 -8.49
CA ASP A 392 -20.65 16.93 -9.10
C ASP A 392 -20.77 15.46 -8.68
N SER A 393 -21.71 14.79 -9.33
CA SER A 393 -22.03 13.40 -9.00
C SER A 393 -20.90 12.46 -9.39
N PHE A 394 -20.62 11.46 -8.53
CA PHE A 394 -19.66 10.39 -8.84
C PHE A 394 -20.29 9.42 -9.86
N ARG A 395 -19.56 8.98 -10.88
CA ARG A 395 -20.15 8.30 -12.05
C ARG A 395 -19.52 6.94 -12.33
N HIS A 396 -20.22 6.12 -13.13
CA HIS A 396 -19.74 4.81 -13.57
C HIS A 396 -19.31 3.93 -12.39
N ILE A 397 -20.13 3.91 -11.34
CA ILE A 397 -19.94 3.07 -10.16
C ILE A 397 -20.64 1.73 -10.40
N CYS A 398 -19.89 0.64 -10.47
CA CYS A 398 -20.42 -0.67 -10.81
C CYS A 398 -20.38 -1.63 -9.62
N LEU A 399 -21.54 -2.20 -9.28
CA LEU A 399 -21.69 -3.21 -8.23
C LEU A 399 -22.13 -4.54 -8.86
N LEU A 400 -21.27 -5.57 -8.84
CA LEU A 400 -21.52 -6.84 -9.50
C LEU A 400 -21.39 -8.01 -8.52
N ASN A 401 -22.42 -8.84 -8.40
CA ASN A 401 -22.39 -10.04 -7.56
C ASN A 401 -22.00 -9.71 -6.10
N ILE A 402 -22.85 -8.93 -5.42
CA ILE A 402 -22.65 -8.50 -4.04
C ILE A 402 -23.76 -9.11 -3.18
N THR A 403 -23.39 -9.80 -2.10
CA THR A 403 -24.33 -10.37 -1.13
C THR A 403 -23.90 -9.99 0.27
N LEU A 404 -24.66 -9.12 0.93
CA LEU A 404 -24.35 -8.61 2.27
C LEU A 404 -25.51 -8.97 3.21
N ASP A 405 -25.26 -9.76 4.24
CA ASP A 405 -26.22 -9.95 5.33
C ASP A 405 -26.19 -8.73 6.26
N VAL A 406 -27.24 -7.92 6.21
CA VAL A 406 -27.32 -6.62 6.86
C VAL A 406 -28.23 -6.64 8.08
N THR A 407 -27.84 -5.93 9.13
CA THR A 407 -28.64 -5.81 10.36
C THR A 407 -29.56 -4.59 10.37
N THR A 408 -29.30 -3.58 9.53
CA THR A 408 -30.14 -2.38 9.41
C THR A 408 -31.34 -2.57 8.46
N LYS A 409 -32.42 -1.81 8.70
CA LYS A 409 -33.59 -1.73 7.80
C LYS A 409 -33.35 -0.87 6.56
N SER A 410 -32.36 0.03 6.60
CA SER A 410 -32.02 0.94 5.50
C SER A 410 -30.58 0.66 5.06
N PRO A 411 -30.34 -0.41 4.27
CA PRO A 411 -28.99 -0.90 4.00
C PRO A 411 -28.15 0.03 3.13
N TRP A 412 -28.80 0.81 2.26
CA TRP A 412 -28.14 1.70 1.32
C TRP A 412 -28.60 3.14 1.52
N ASN A 413 -27.67 4.09 1.45
CA ASN A 413 -27.94 5.51 1.37
C ASN A 413 -27.12 6.11 0.23
N CYS A 414 -27.77 6.56 -0.83
CA CYS A 414 -27.11 7.04 -2.03
C CYS A 414 -27.59 8.43 -2.41
N SER A 415 -26.66 9.32 -2.71
CA SER A 415 -26.96 10.68 -3.17
C SER A 415 -25.83 11.19 -4.05
N ASN A 416 -26.15 11.93 -5.12
CA ASN A 416 -25.16 12.51 -6.04
C ASN A 416 -24.18 11.45 -6.58
N ILE A 417 -24.71 10.29 -6.96
CA ILE A 417 -23.95 9.18 -7.51
C ILE A 417 -24.74 8.57 -8.66
N GLN A 418 -24.04 8.02 -9.65
CA GLN A 418 -24.62 7.34 -10.80
C GLN A 418 -23.81 6.10 -11.15
N GLY A 419 -24.51 5.03 -11.51
CA GLY A 419 -23.86 3.79 -11.87
C GLY A 419 -24.83 2.65 -12.07
N TYR A 420 -24.30 1.43 -11.95
CA TYR A 420 -24.94 0.24 -12.43
C TYR A 420 -24.77 -0.90 -11.45
N SER A 421 -25.73 -1.82 -11.44
CA SER A 421 -25.67 -3.01 -10.61
C SER A 421 -26.14 -4.27 -11.31
N SER A 422 -25.67 -5.41 -10.83
CA SER A 422 -26.16 -6.72 -11.24
C SER A 422 -25.91 -7.72 -10.12
N LEU A 423 -26.92 -8.50 -9.75
CA LEU A 423 -26.85 -9.49 -8.67
C LEU A 423 -26.39 -8.87 -7.34
N VAL A 424 -27.08 -7.83 -6.87
CA VAL A 424 -26.79 -7.16 -5.60
C VAL A 424 -27.91 -7.44 -4.60
N SER A 425 -27.56 -7.95 -3.43
CA SER A 425 -28.44 -8.18 -2.29
C SER A 425 -27.79 -7.60 -1.03
N PRO A 426 -28.49 -6.77 -0.23
CA PRO A 426 -29.88 -6.34 -0.36
C PRO A 426 -30.09 -5.36 -1.53
N GLU A 427 -31.36 -5.14 -1.92
CA GLU A 427 -31.73 -4.29 -3.08
C GLU A 427 -31.07 -2.90 -3.01
N ILE A 428 -30.35 -2.54 -4.07
CA ILE A 428 -29.59 -1.29 -4.17
C ILE A 428 -30.49 -0.05 -4.33
N CYS A 429 -29.95 1.13 -4.04
CA CYS A 429 -30.60 2.42 -4.24
C CYS A 429 -30.81 2.80 -5.73
N GLU A 430 -31.87 3.56 -6.03
CA GLU A 430 -32.27 3.98 -7.40
C GLU A 430 -31.13 4.48 -8.29
N PRO A 431 -30.19 5.36 -7.83
CA PRO A 431 -29.15 5.89 -8.72
C PRO A 431 -28.14 4.85 -9.24
N LEU A 432 -28.17 3.62 -8.70
CA LEU A 432 -27.32 2.50 -9.08
C LEU A 432 -28.13 1.30 -9.60
N LYS A 433 -29.46 1.41 -9.76
CA LYS A 433 -30.34 0.29 -10.15
C LYS A 433 -30.27 -0.09 -11.63
N GLU A 434 -29.71 0.77 -12.49
CA GLU A 434 -29.57 0.43 -13.91
C GLU A 434 -28.71 -0.83 -14.09
N SER A 435 -29.16 -1.73 -14.97
CA SER A 435 -28.49 -3.02 -15.14
C SER A 435 -27.20 -2.88 -15.95
N ILE A 436 -26.13 -3.54 -15.48
CA ILE A 436 -24.85 -3.61 -16.21
C ILE A 436 -25.04 -4.24 -17.60
N TYR A 437 -25.84 -5.30 -17.72
CA TYR A 437 -26.00 -6.03 -18.97
C TYR A 437 -27.34 -5.74 -19.66
N PRO A 438 -27.38 -5.68 -21.00
CA PRO A 438 -26.25 -5.75 -21.94
C PRO A 438 -25.58 -4.39 -22.22
N LYS A 439 -26.11 -3.28 -21.66
CA LYS A 439 -25.87 -1.92 -22.17
C LYS A 439 -24.68 -1.19 -21.57
N HIS A 440 -24.35 -1.44 -20.30
CA HIS A 440 -23.43 -0.63 -19.51
C HIS A 440 -22.12 -1.34 -19.12
N TYR A 441 -21.87 -2.51 -19.72
CA TYR A 441 -20.65 -3.29 -19.47
C TYR A 441 -19.36 -2.51 -19.76
N SER A 442 -19.37 -1.64 -20.78
CA SER A 442 -18.23 -0.78 -21.15
C SER A 442 -17.98 0.38 -20.19
N ASP A 443 -19.00 0.75 -19.41
CA ASP A 443 -18.93 1.86 -18.46
C ASP A 443 -18.22 1.40 -17.17
N CYS A 444 -18.37 0.11 -16.83
CA CYS A 444 -17.63 -0.50 -15.74
C CYS A 444 -16.14 -0.61 -16.06
N TYR A 445 -15.33 -0.38 -15.03
CA TYR A 445 -13.91 -0.66 -15.12
C TYR A 445 -13.67 -2.16 -14.99
N LEU A 446 -12.87 -2.73 -15.89
CA LEU A 446 -12.62 -4.16 -15.95
C LEU A 446 -11.14 -4.42 -15.83
N LEU A 447 -10.80 -5.47 -15.08
CA LEU A 447 -9.42 -5.93 -14.96
C LEU A 447 -8.82 -6.22 -16.35
N PRO A 448 -7.72 -5.55 -16.73
CA PRO A 448 -7.00 -5.84 -17.97
C PRO A 448 -6.62 -7.32 -18.12
N ASN A 449 -6.65 -7.83 -19.35
CA ASN A 449 -6.41 -9.26 -19.61
C ASN A 449 -5.03 -9.77 -19.12
N HIS A 450 -4.02 -8.92 -19.03
CA HIS A 450 -2.69 -9.31 -18.53
C HIS A 450 -2.69 -9.59 -17.02
N LEU A 451 -3.55 -8.92 -16.24
CA LEU A 451 -3.71 -9.14 -14.80
C LEU A 451 -4.59 -10.36 -14.48
N ARG A 452 -5.49 -10.77 -15.39
CA ARG A 452 -6.36 -11.96 -15.22
C ARG A 452 -5.59 -13.30 -15.19
N SER A 453 -4.34 -13.34 -15.65
CA SER A 453 -3.59 -14.58 -15.90
C SER A 453 -2.92 -15.20 -14.66
N SER A 454 -2.88 -14.51 -13.52
CA SER A 454 -2.19 -14.99 -12.30
C SER A 454 -3.09 -15.79 -11.34
N GLY A 455 -4.42 -15.63 -11.40
CA GLY A 455 -5.35 -16.18 -10.38
C GLY A 455 -5.82 -17.63 -10.59
N ASN A 456 -5.56 -18.26 -11.74
CA ASN A 456 -6.21 -19.53 -12.12
C ASN A 456 -5.33 -20.79 -12.04
N GLN A 457 -4.09 -20.72 -11.54
CA GLN A 457 -3.19 -21.90 -11.53
C GLN A 457 -3.20 -22.75 -10.24
N ASN A 458 -3.82 -22.33 -9.14
CA ASN A 458 -3.80 -23.08 -7.87
C ASN A 458 -5.20 -23.58 -7.39
N LYS A 459 -6.03 -24.08 -8.31
CA LYS A 459 -7.11 -25.02 -7.94
C LYS A 459 -6.66 -26.45 -8.22
N GLY A 460 -5.62 -26.87 -7.49
CA GLY A 460 -5.15 -28.25 -7.42
C GLY A 460 -5.73 -28.94 -6.19
N SER A 461 -6.48 -30.01 -6.43
CA SER A 461 -7.14 -30.91 -5.48
C SER A 461 -6.28 -31.35 -4.29
N TRP A 462 -6.69 -31.00 -3.07
CA TRP A 462 -6.34 -31.77 -1.87
C TRP A 462 -7.39 -32.86 -1.69
N LEU A 463 -7.11 -34.03 -2.26
CA LEU A 463 -7.79 -35.28 -1.89
C LEU A 463 -7.12 -35.81 -0.61
N PHE A 464 -7.93 -35.97 0.42
CA PHE A 464 -7.61 -36.73 1.63
C PHE A 464 -7.34 -38.19 1.27
N SER A 465 -6.26 -38.76 1.81
CA SER A 465 -6.16 -40.19 2.05
C SER A 465 -5.35 -40.44 3.33
N SER A 466 -6.09 -40.93 4.33
CA SER A 466 -5.75 -41.94 5.35
C SER A 466 -4.44 -41.83 6.13
#